data_AF-A0A8S3TD35-F1
#
_entry.id   AF-A0A8S3TD35-F1
#
_cell.length_a   1.000
_cell.length_b   1.000
_cell.length_c   1.000
_cell.angle_alpha   90.00
_cell.angle_beta   90.00
_cell.angle_gamma   90.00
#
_symmetry.space_group_name_H-M   'P 1'
#
loop_
_entity.id
_entity.type
_entity.pdbx_description
1 polymer ?
#
loop_
_entity_poly.entity_id
_entity_poly.type
_entity_poly.pdbx_seq_one_letter_code
_entity_poly.pdbx_strand_id
1 'polypeptide(L)'
;MDVKDNTRYFIAKCANIKSLQTCINNSRWACRDRVNSLSQPREILSSAFQTSNVIIIFSVNNCHGWHGYVEMHSEPKMDANSNKEFDVDSEKSDNVAAGKEMPNSDNSKKDDDLSPWFYFNLKWITEYSSQFGEQCLPFQKTANFYCIDKTLLNKARNWHEIDEETGQELCKQMDEHYKKLKIKQEEKIKLHESRLPPPFMRPASNTENFMENWSQLVKKVENELGTVLLACPFGSQRYNLDTKKSDMDMFVIYQADTKSLLGFDKQPPQTVKSSEREALDYTVHEVYRYGQLLLAGDHRCVETLFLQESSYVAFSDTFKQLLLKRHLFLNRNVVDKEDLQVFRLNDSPERNLLMSLKSMENIPPIQFVLDEINRLKNYIDENKDDVPEASEELKLFMNDWILTLRKKTFI
;
A
#
# COMPACT_ATOMS: atom_id res chain seq x y z
N MET A 1 -34.41 17.91 25.89
CA MET A 1 -33.26 17.08 26.28
C MET A 1 -32.64 17.80 27.45
N ASP A 2 -32.80 17.26 28.66
CA ASP A 2 -32.16 17.84 29.84
C ASP A 2 -30.64 17.78 29.64
N VAL A 3 -29.98 18.91 29.81
CA VAL A 3 -28.52 18.98 29.78
C VAL A 3 -28.05 18.24 31.02
N LYS A 4 -27.35 17.11 30.83
CA LYS A 4 -26.68 16.43 31.93
C LYS A 4 -25.47 17.27 32.30
N ASP A 5 -25.58 18.04 33.37
CA ASP A 5 -24.54 18.98 33.79
C ASP A 5 -23.30 18.29 34.38
N ASN A 6 -23.38 17.00 34.71
CA ASN A 6 -22.28 16.25 35.31
C ASN A 6 -21.66 15.26 34.32
N THR A 7 -20.33 15.09 34.36
CA THR A 7 -19.58 14.13 33.54
C THR A 7 -18.79 13.18 34.43
N ARG A 8 -18.96 11.87 34.22
CA ARG A 8 -18.24 10.81 34.94
C ARG A 8 -17.25 10.12 34.02
N TYR A 9 -16.07 9.79 34.56
CA TYR A 9 -14.95 9.27 33.79
C TYR A 9 -14.57 7.87 34.25
N PHE A 10 -14.39 6.95 33.31
CA PHE A 10 -14.03 5.56 33.60
C PHE A 10 -12.82 5.12 32.77
N ILE A 11 -11.92 4.35 33.38
CA ILE A 11 -10.79 3.75 32.67
C ILE A 11 -11.19 2.39 32.09
N ALA A 12 -11.05 2.20 30.77
CA ALA A 12 -11.18 0.91 30.12
C ALA A 12 -9.80 0.32 29.79
N LYS A 13 -9.55 -0.91 30.25
CA LYS A 13 -8.33 -1.67 29.94
C LYS A 13 -8.61 -2.67 28.82
N CYS A 14 -7.97 -2.48 27.68
CA CYS A 14 -8.03 -3.41 26.55
C CYS A 14 -6.97 -4.49 26.71
N ALA A 15 -7.32 -5.73 26.37
CA ALA A 15 -6.36 -6.83 26.37
C ALA A 15 -5.26 -6.64 25.33
N ASN A 16 -5.63 -6.17 24.13
CA ASN A 16 -4.71 -5.95 23.01
C ASN A 16 -5.21 -4.82 22.09
N ILE A 17 -4.35 -4.39 21.16
CA ILE A 17 -4.64 -3.30 20.21
C ILE A 17 -5.73 -3.69 19.20
N LYS A 18 -5.83 -4.97 18.84
CA LYS A 18 -6.83 -5.48 17.90
C LYS A 18 -8.24 -5.26 18.44
N SER A 19 -8.49 -5.55 19.72
CA SER A 19 -9.79 -5.26 20.36
C SER A 19 -10.12 -3.76 20.28
N LEU A 20 -9.14 -2.89 20.56
CA LEU A 20 -9.33 -1.44 20.46
C LEU A 20 -9.67 -1.03 19.02
N GLN A 21 -9.00 -1.56 18.01
CA GLN A 21 -9.30 -1.28 16.60
C GLN A 21 -10.71 -1.75 16.22
N THR A 22 -11.14 -2.93 16.69
CA THR A 22 -12.52 -3.38 16.51
C THR A 22 -13.53 -2.44 17.15
N CYS A 23 -13.22 -1.89 18.34
CA CYS A 23 -14.02 -0.85 19.00
C CYS A 23 -14.13 0.44 18.17
N ILE A 24 -13.01 0.87 17.58
CA ILE A 24 -12.93 2.07 16.76
C ILE A 24 -13.80 1.89 15.50
N ASN A 25 -13.59 0.79 14.78
CA ASN A 25 -14.29 0.52 13.53
C ASN A 25 -15.80 0.36 13.72
N ASN A 26 -16.23 -0.26 14.82
CA ASN A 26 -17.64 -0.55 15.07
C ASN A 26 -18.35 0.49 15.94
N SER A 27 -17.62 1.48 16.48
CA SER A 27 -18.14 2.45 17.45
C SER A 27 -18.96 1.81 18.59
N ARG A 28 -18.48 0.65 19.05
CA ARG A 28 -19.19 -0.22 19.99
C ARG A 28 -18.19 -0.91 20.90
N TRP A 29 -18.54 -1.00 22.18
CA TRP A 29 -17.73 -1.73 23.16
C TRP A 29 -18.60 -2.61 24.04
N ALA A 30 -17.96 -3.48 24.80
CA ALA A 30 -18.62 -4.40 25.69
C ALA A 30 -17.97 -4.44 27.07
N CYS A 31 -18.79 -4.70 28.07
CA CYS A 31 -18.34 -5.02 29.42
C CYS A 31 -18.93 -6.37 29.83
N ARG A 32 -18.30 -6.99 30.82
CA ARG A 32 -18.68 -8.29 31.34
C ARG A 32 -18.87 -8.22 32.85
N ASP A 33 -19.86 -8.94 33.33
CA ASP A 33 -20.08 -9.09 34.76
C ASP A 33 -18.94 -9.89 35.40
N ARG A 34 -18.49 -9.41 36.56
CA ARG A 34 -17.42 -10.01 37.34
C ARG A 34 -17.99 -11.07 38.27
N VAL A 35 -17.31 -12.22 38.31
CA VAL A 35 -17.59 -13.28 39.29
C VAL A 35 -17.32 -12.72 40.69
N ASN A 36 -18.31 -12.82 41.58
CA ASN A 36 -18.22 -12.42 43.00
C ASN A 36 -17.92 -10.92 43.25
N SER A 37 -18.30 -10.02 42.35
CA SER A 37 -18.22 -8.56 42.59
C SER A 37 -19.57 -8.01 43.04
N LEU A 38 -19.57 -7.23 44.12
CA LEU A 38 -20.77 -6.49 44.56
C LEU A 38 -21.17 -5.38 43.57
N SER A 39 -20.21 -4.84 42.82
CA SER A 39 -20.46 -3.81 41.82
C SER A 39 -20.17 -4.35 40.42
N GLN A 40 -21.22 -4.55 39.63
CA GLN A 40 -21.08 -5.02 38.26
C GLN A 40 -20.78 -3.85 37.30
N PRO A 41 -19.82 -3.99 36.36
CA PRO A 41 -19.50 -2.93 35.42
C PRO A 41 -20.71 -2.39 34.66
N ARG A 42 -21.62 -3.28 34.23
CA ARG A 42 -22.85 -2.89 33.54
C ARG A 42 -23.72 -1.97 34.41
N GLU A 43 -23.84 -2.26 35.70
CA GLU A 43 -24.71 -1.53 36.62
C GLU A 43 -24.14 -0.16 36.95
N ILE A 44 -22.82 -0.10 37.16
CA ILE A 44 -22.09 1.16 37.36
C ILE A 44 -22.24 2.06 36.13
N LEU A 45 -21.99 1.53 34.93
CA LEU A 45 -22.06 2.29 33.69
C LEU A 45 -23.50 2.71 33.36
N SER A 46 -24.50 1.83 33.52
CA SER A 46 -25.91 2.19 33.34
C SER A 46 -26.34 3.30 34.30
N SER A 47 -26.01 3.19 35.59
CA SER A 47 -26.36 4.19 36.59
C SER A 47 -25.69 5.54 36.31
N ALA A 48 -24.41 5.52 35.93
CA ALA A 48 -23.69 6.72 35.51
C ALA A 48 -24.31 7.33 34.25
N PHE A 49 -24.63 6.52 33.24
CA PHE A 49 -25.22 7.00 31.99
C PHE A 49 -26.61 7.61 32.20
N GLN A 50 -27.42 7.10 33.13
CA GLN A 50 -28.73 7.69 33.42
C GLN A 50 -28.64 9.08 34.06
N THR A 51 -27.59 9.33 34.84
CA THR A 51 -27.46 10.53 35.69
C THR A 51 -26.48 11.57 35.15
N SER A 52 -25.58 11.17 34.25
CA SER A 52 -24.45 11.99 33.79
C SER A 52 -24.04 11.63 32.36
N ASN A 53 -23.20 12.47 31.77
CA ASN A 53 -22.43 12.10 30.59
C ASN A 53 -21.32 11.15 31.02
N VAL A 54 -21.04 10.12 30.22
CA VAL A 54 -20.05 9.10 30.57
C VAL A 54 -18.93 9.10 29.55
N ILE A 55 -17.73 9.41 30.02
CA ILE A 55 -16.50 9.36 29.23
C ILE A 55 -15.72 8.11 29.61
N ILE A 56 -15.28 7.34 28.61
CA ILE A 56 -14.47 6.15 28.80
C ILE A 56 -13.10 6.39 28.17
N ILE A 57 -12.04 6.23 28.96
CA ILE A 57 -10.66 6.46 28.55
C ILE A 57 -9.95 5.11 28.39
N PHE A 58 -9.45 4.85 27.20
CA PHE A 58 -8.88 3.56 26.82
C PHE A 58 -7.37 3.48 27.04
N SER A 59 -6.93 2.35 27.58
CA SER A 59 -5.53 1.98 27.69
C SER A 59 -5.36 0.51 27.34
N VAL A 60 -4.43 0.21 26.44
CA VAL A 60 -4.10 -1.17 26.05
C VAL A 60 -3.03 -1.71 26.98
N ASN A 61 -3.23 -2.93 27.48
CA ASN A 61 -2.27 -3.63 28.32
C ASN A 61 -0.91 -3.73 27.61
N ASN A 62 0.18 -3.53 28.35
CA ASN A 62 1.56 -3.57 27.87
C ASN A 62 1.98 -2.49 26.84
N CYS A 63 1.08 -1.59 26.43
CA CYS A 63 1.42 -0.47 25.54
C CYS A 63 1.86 0.81 26.30
N HIS A 64 1.81 0.79 27.64
CA HIS A 64 2.32 1.86 28.53
C HIS A 64 1.77 3.28 28.26
N GLY A 65 0.54 3.41 27.75
CA GLY A 65 -0.09 4.71 27.50
C GLY A 65 -1.61 4.69 27.31
N TRP A 66 -2.15 5.87 27.02
CA TRP A 66 -3.57 6.16 26.79
C TRP A 66 -3.86 6.35 25.30
N HIS A 67 -4.80 5.58 24.75
CA HIS A 67 -4.95 5.40 23.30
C HIS A 67 -6.11 6.18 22.68
N GLY A 68 -6.96 6.76 23.53
CA GLY A 68 -8.10 7.56 23.11
C GLY A 68 -9.18 7.56 24.19
N TYR A 69 -10.19 8.38 23.99
CA TYR A 69 -11.37 8.40 24.84
C TYR A 69 -12.64 8.66 24.03
N VAL A 70 -13.74 8.20 24.60
CA VAL A 70 -15.04 8.15 23.95
C VAL A 70 -16.12 8.68 24.88
N GLU A 71 -17.20 9.15 24.28
CA GLU A 71 -18.48 9.36 24.95
C GLU A 71 -19.34 8.11 24.77
N MET A 72 -19.93 7.62 25.86
CA MET A 72 -20.90 6.54 25.82
C MET A 72 -22.25 7.07 25.36
N HIS A 73 -22.88 6.41 24.37
CA HIS A 73 -24.09 6.88 23.69
C HIS A 73 -25.32 5.97 23.88
N SER A 74 -25.14 4.79 24.49
CA SER A 74 -26.26 3.93 24.87
C SER A 74 -25.95 3.22 26.18
N GLU A 75 -26.99 2.81 26.90
CA GLU A 75 -26.81 1.90 28.03
C GLU A 75 -26.25 0.54 27.59
N PRO A 76 -25.50 -0.17 28.46
CA PRO A 76 -25.07 -1.54 28.23
C PRO A 76 -26.28 -2.46 28.17
N LYS A 77 -26.43 -3.19 27.06
CA LYS A 77 -27.52 -4.15 26.85
C LYS A 77 -26.97 -5.49 26.39
N MET A 78 -27.63 -6.57 26.81
CA MET A 78 -27.30 -7.90 26.31
C MET A 78 -27.73 -7.98 24.84
N ASP A 79 -26.81 -8.32 23.94
CA ASP A 79 -27.13 -8.43 22.53
C ASP A 79 -27.50 -9.88 22.20
N ALA A 80 -28.79 -10.11 21.95
CA ALA A 80 -29.34 -11.43 21.61
C ALA A 80 -28.71 -12.03 20.35
N ASN A 81 -28.12 -11.22 19.47
CA ASN A 81 -27.52 -11.67 18.21
C ASN A 81 -25.99 -11.82 18.29
N SER A 82 -25.34 -11.40 19.39
CA SER A 82 -23.87 -11.35 19.49
C SER A 82 -23.18 -12.71 19.64
N ASN A 83 -23.92 -13.79 19.95
CA ASN A 83 -23.38 -15.15 20.07
C ASN A 83 -22.86 -15.73 18.73
N LYS A 84 -22.87 -14.97 17.63
CA LYS A 84 -22.44 -15.47 16.31
C LYS A 84 -21.26 -14.73 15.66
N GLU A 85 -20.82 -13.57 16.14
CA GLU A 85 -19.91 -12.72 15.34
C GLU A 85 -18.67 -12.14 16.06
N PHE A 86 -18.47 -12.38 17.36
CA PHE A 86 -17.30 -11.88 18.09
C PHE A 86 -16.46 -12.99 18.70
N ASP A 87 -16.02 -13.93 17.85
CA ASP A 87 -14.90 -14.83 18.17
C ASP A 87 -13.59 -14.04 17.94
N VAL A 88 -13.36 -13.02 18.77
CA VAL A 88 -12.08 -12.29 18.78
C VAL A 88 -11.09 -13.17 19.51
N ASP A 89 -10.40 -13.99 18.74
CA ASP A 89 -9.15 -14.68 19.05
C ASP A 89 -8.91 -14.90 20.54
N SER A 90 -9.48 -16.00 21.05
CA SER A 90 -8.84 -16.81 22.08
C SER A 90 -7.51 -17.34 21.49
N GLU A 91 -6.55 -16.45 21.24
CA GLU A 91 -5.17 -16.81 20.96
C GLU A 91 -4.63 -17.50 22.22
N LYS A 92 -4.59 -18.84 22.15
CA LYS A 92 -3.70 -19.64 22.97
C LYS A 92 -2.32 -19.00 22.84
N SER A 93 -1.77 -18.53 23.95
CA SER A 93 -0.41 -18.03 23.99
C SER A 93 0.55 -19.15 23.60
N ASP A 94 1.03 -19.15 22.36
CA ASP A 94 2.17 -19.98 21.95
C ASP A 94 3.45 -19.40 22.55
N ASN A 95 3.67 -19.71 23.84
CA ASN A 95 4.98 -19.64 24.45
C ASN A 95 5.82 -20.81 23.96
N VAL A 96 6.42 -20.68 22.77
CA VAL A 96 7.55 -21.51 22.36
C VAL A 96 8.81 -20.92 22.97
N ALA A 97 9.13 -21.36 24.19
CA ALA A 97 10.47 -21.25 24.75
C ALA A 97 10.83 -22.57 25.46
N ALA A 98 11.64 -23.36 24.75
CA ALA A 98 12.54 -24.40 25.22
C ALA A 98 12.23 -25.12 26.55
N GLY A 99 11.72 -26.34 26.41
CA GLY A 99 12.21 -27.53 27.12
C GLY A 99 12.32 -27.48 28.64
N LYS A 100 11.25 -27.92 29.32
CA LYS A 100 11.35 -28.85 30.46
C LYS A 100 9.98 -29.49 30.70
N GLU A 101 9.88 -30.76 30.35
CA GLU A 101 8.76 -31.63 30.68
C GLU A 101 8.66 -31.79 32.20
N MET A 102 7.48 -31.47 32.77
CA MET A 102 7.02 -32.08 34.02
C MET A 102 5.52 -32.41 33.91
N PRO A 103 5.06 -33.45 34.63
CA PRO A 103 3.83 -34.15 34.30
C PRO A 103 2.62 -33.73 35.14
N ASN A 104 1.44 -33.92 34.55
CA ASN A 104 0.12 -34.13 35.18
C ASN A 104 -0.27 -33.22 36.37
N SER A 105 -1.11 -32.22 36.09
CA SER A 105 -2.04 -31.68 37.08
C SER A 105 -3.39 -31.30 36.45
N ASP A 106 -4.44 -31.98 36.91
CA ASP A 106 -5.85 -31.55 37.02
C ASP A 106 -6.45 -30.58 35.99
N ASN A 107 -7.28 -31.14 35.11
CA ASN A 107 -8.16 -30.46 34.14
C ASN A 107 -9.42 -29.82 34.76
N SER A 108 -9.39 -29.39 36.02
CA SER A 108 -10.60 -28.94 36.75
C SER A 108 -10.78 -27.42 36.82
N LYS A 109 -10.58 -26.67 35.71
CA LYS A 109 -10.90 -25.23 35.63
C LYS A 109 -11.25 -24.79 34.20
N LYS A 110 -12.46 -25.09 33.72
CA LYS A 110 -12.99 -24.52 32.46
C LYS A 110 -14.49 -24.20 32.47
N ASP A 111 -15.11 -24.08 33.64
CA ASP A 111 -16.54 -23.70 33.77
C ASP A 111 -16.77 -22.22 34.18
N ASP A 112 -15.72 -21.42 34.33
CA ASP A 112 -15.84 -20.08 34.96
C ASP A 112 -16.29 -18.94 34.03
N ASP A 113 -16.61 -19.19 32.76
CA ASP A 113 -16.72 -18.11 31.77
C ASP A 113 -18.06 -18.07 31.01
N LEU A 114 -19.18 -18.25 31.74
CA LEU A 114 -20.54 -18.10 31.21
C LEU A 114 -21.18 -16.72 31.45
N SER A 115 -20.50 -15.76 32.10
CA SER A 115 -21.15 -14.46 32.33
C SER A 115 -21.37 -13.72 31.00
N PRO A 116 -22.58 -13.17 30.76
CA PRO A 116 -22.94 -12.57 29.48
C PRO A 116 -22.18 -11.26 29.22
N TRP A 117 -21.98 -10.95 27.95
CA TRP A 117 -21.45 -9.66 27.49
C TRP A 117 -22.57 -8.64 27.33
N PHE A 118 -22.31 -7.41 27.79
CA PHE A 118 -23.20 -6.27 27.67
C PHE A 118 -22.56 -5.21 26.78
N TYR A 119 -23.21 -4.93 25.66
CA TYR A 119 -22.69 -4.05 24.64
C TYR A 119 -23.34 -2.67 24.70
N PHE A 120 -22.58 -1.65 24.35
CA PHE A 120 -23.04 -0.27 24.26
C PHE A 120 -22.33 0.48 23.13
N ASN A 121 -23.02 1.47 22.60
CA ASN A 121 -22.54 2.32 21.53
C ASN A 121 -21.69 3.46 22.09
N LEU A 122 -20.70 3.84 21.30
CA LEU A 122 -19.70 4.84 21.64
C LEU A 122 -19.63 5.90 20.54
N LYS A 123 -19.17 7.09 20.90
CA LYS A 123 -18.72 8.12 19.98
C LYS A 123 -17.31 8.52 20.34
N TRP A 124 -16.37 8.28 19.42
CA TRP A 124 -14.99 8.67 19.62
C TRP A 124 -14.85 10.19 19.60
N ILE A 125 -14.19 10.73 20.63
CA ILE A 125 -13.82 12.15 20.69
C ILE A 125 -12.39 12.29 20.18
N THR A 126 -11.47 11.51 20.76
CA THR A 126 -10.06 11.46 20.37
C THR A 126 -9.61 10.01 20.32
N GLU A 127 -9.07 9.58 19.19
CA GLU A 127 -8.50 8.25 18.99
C GLU A 127 -7.17 8.36 18.24
N TYR A 128 -6.18 7.58 18.66
CA TYR A 128 -4.83 7.67 18.09
C TYR A 128 -4.60 6.64 16.97
N SER A 129 -5.31 5.51 17.03
CA SER A 129 -4.95 4.31 16.28
C SER A 129 -5.10 4.47 14.78
N SER A 130 -6.12 5.20 14.30
CA SER A 130 -6.36 5.31 12.85
C SER A 130 -5.33 6.20 12.15
N GLN A 131 -4.81 7.22 12.84
CA GLN A 131 -3.89 8.20 12.26
C GLN A 131 -2.42 7.96 12.59
N PHE A 132 -2.15 7.38 13.76
CA PHE A 132 -0.79 7.28 14.31
C PHE A 132 -0.36 5.85 14.68
N GLY A 133 -1.19 4.84 14.40
CA GLY A 133 -0.90 3.44 14.72
C GLY A 133 -0.86 3.19 16.22
N GLU A 134 0.20 2.55 16.72
CA GLU A 134 0.35 2.20 18.15
C GLU A 134 0.79 3.38 19.05
N GLN A 135 0.93 4.59 18.50
CA GLN A 135 1.28 5.76 19.30
C GLN A 135 0.16 6.14 20.27
N CYS A 136 0.52 6.56 21.47
CA CYS A 136 -0.40 6.88 22.55
C CYS A 136 0.19 7.96 23.48
N LEU A 137 -0.64 8.57 24.34
CA LEU A 137 -0.14 9.45 25.39
C LEU A 137 0.59 8.60 26.45
N PRO A 138 1.91 8.76 26.64
CA PRO A 138 2.67 7.88 27.53
C PRO A 138 2.36 8.15 29.01
N PHE A 139 2.29 7.10 29.82
CA PHE A 139 1.94 7.20 31.25
C PHE A 139 2.84 8.14 32.06
N GLN A 140 4.08 8.37 31.63
CA GLN A 140 5.01 9.29 32.26
C GLN A 140 4.47 10.72 32.29
N LYS A 141 3.64 11.11 31.31
CA LYS A 141 3.00 12.44 31.26
C LYS A 141 1.89 12.61 32.30
N THR A 142 1.33 11.50 32.76
CA THR A 142 0.20 11.45 33.71
C THR A 142 0.62 10.77 35.01
N ALA A 143 1.91 10.80 35.36
CA ALA A 143 2.47 10.07 36.49
C ALA A 143 2.05 10.63 37.86
N ASN A 144 1.58 11.88 37.87
CA ASN A 144 1.08 12.59 39.03
C ASN A 144 -0.44 12.45 39.23
N PHE A 145 -1.13 11.70 38.37
CA PHE A 145 -2.59 11.54 38.47
C PHE A 145 -2.94 10.34 39.34
N TYR A 146 -4.01 10.50 40.11
CA TYR A 146 -4.49 9.50 41.05
C TYR A 146 -5.97 9.22 40.81
N CYS A 147 -6.39 7.98 41.06
CA CYS A 147 -7.80 7.63 41.15
C CYS A 147 -8.40 8.15 42.47
N ILE A 148 -9.72 8.05 42.61
CA ILE A 148 -10.46 8.43 43.84
C ILE A 148 -9.93 7.68 45.07
N ASP A 149 -9.49 6.44 44.90
CA ASP A 149 -8.90 5.60 45.97
C ASP A 149 -7.41 5.89 46.26
N LYS A 150 -6.86 6.98 45.70
CA LYS A 150 -5.45 7.39 45.79
C LYS A 150 -4.46 6.42 45.13
N THR A 151 -4.92 5.45 44.35
CA THR A 151 -4.02 4.65 43.51
C THR A 151 -3.53 5.47 42.31
N LEU A 152 -2.31 5.23 41.85
CA LEU A 152 -1.81 5.88 40.63
C LEU A 152 -2.67 5.54 39.43
N LEU A 153 -2.97 6.53 38.59
CA LEU A 153 -3.89 6.37 37.46
C LEU A 153 -3.44 5.29 36.46
N ASN A 154 -2.14 5.15 36.22
CA ASN A 154 -1.61 4.10 35.34
C ASN A 154 -1.79 2.67 35.92
N LYS A 155 -2.09 2.54 37.21
CA LYS A 155 -2.44 1.29 37.90
C LYS A 155 -3.95 1.08 38.03
N ALA A 156 -4.78 1.98 37.49
CA ALA A 156 -6.23 1.85 37.47
C ALA A 156 -6.64 0.50 36.85
N ARG A 157 -7.58 -0.19 37.49
CA ARG A 157 -8.17 -1.41 36.96
C ARG A 157 -9.19 -1.08 35.88
N ASN A 158 -9.60 -2.09 35.12
CA ASN A 158 -10.72 -1.93 34.17
C ASN A 158 -11.96 -1.43 34.91
N TRP A 159 -12.68 -0.47 34.34
CA TRP A 159 -13.85 0.20 34.92
C TRP A 159 -13.61 0.95 36.23
N HIS A 160 -12.36 1.32 36.56
CA HIS A 160 -12.12 2.25 37.66
C HIS A 160 -12.65 3.64 37.29
N GLU A 161 -13.47 4.19 38.18
CA GLU A 161 -13.92 5.57 38.10
C GLU A 161 -12.82 6.51 38.60
N ILE A 162 -12.73 7.67 37.96
CA ILE A 162 -11.84 8.76 38.36
C ILE A 162 -12.66 10.02 38.58
N ASP A 163 -12.16 10.93 39.40
CA ASP A 163 -12.83 12.21 39.63
C ASP A 163 -12.83 13.06 38.36
N GLU A 164 -13.77 14.00 38.31
CA GLU A 164 -14.01 14.83 37.13
C GLU A 164 -12.80 15.70 36.78
N GLU A 165 -12.10 16.28 37.77
CA GLU A 165 -10.93 17.13 37.54
C GLU A 165 -9.78 16.34 36.89
N THR A 166 -9.45 15.17 37.43
CA THR A 166 -8.44 14.25 36.87
C THR A 166 -8.84 13.78 35.47
N GLY A 167 -10.12 13.44 35.26
CA GLY A 167 -10.63 13.00 33.96
C GLY A 167 -10.53 14.08 32.88
N GLN A 168 -10.95 15.31 33.21
CA GLN A 168 -10.88 16.46 32.30
C GLN A 168 -9.42 16.79 31.93
N GLU A 169 -8.52 16.85 32.91
CA GLU A 169 -7.11 17.16 32.65
C GLU A 169 -6.42 16.03 31.85
N LEU A 170 -6.76 14.76 32.09
CA LEU A 170 -6.28 13.65 31.26
C LEU A 170 -6.73 13.78 29.80
N CYS A 171 -8.03 14.00 29.55
CA CYS A 171 -8.54 14.20 28.20
C CYS A 171 -7.85 15.39 27.50
N LYS A 172 -7.66 16.50 28.21
CA LYS A 172 -6.93 17.66 27.70
C LYS A 172 -5.47 17.34 27.34
N GLN A 173 -4.74 16.59 28.17
CA GLN A 173 -3.38 16.16 27.83
C GLN A 173 -3.36 15.23 26.61
N MET A 174 -4.38 14.37 26.46
CA MET A 174 -4.54 13.53 25.27
C MET A 174 -4.79 14.37 24.02
N ASP A 175 -5.63 15.40 24.09
CA ASP A 175 -5.89 16.29 22.94
C ASP A 175 -4.65 17.11 22.55
N GLU A 176 -3.92 17.64 23.54
CA GLU A 176 -2.67 18.36 23.29
C GLU A 176 -1.60 17.46 22.66
N HIS A 177 -1.49 16.21 23.12
CA HIS A 177 -0.54 15.27 22.57
C HIS A 177 -0.93 14.83 21.14
N TYR A 178 -2.22 14.61 20.90
CA TYR A 178 -2.76 14.33 19.57
C TYR A 178 -2.44 15.48 18.58
N LYS A 179 -2.68 16.73 18.98
CA LYS A 179 -2.32 17.92 18.17
C LYS A 179 -0.82 17.97 17.85
N LYS A 180 0.05 17.65 18.82
CA LYS A 180 1.51 17.59 18.62
C LYS A 180 1.90 16.49 17.61
N LEU A 181 1.28 15.31 17.70
CA LEU A 181 1.52 14.23 16.74
C LEU A 181 1.10 14.61 15.32
N LYS A 182 -0.06 15.27 15.19
CA LYS A 182 -0.56 15.77 13.92
C LYS A 182 0.39 16.78 13.26
N ILE A 183 0.85 17.79 14.02
CA ILE A 183 1.83 18.77 13.53
C ILE A 183 3.12 18.07 13.07
N LYS A 184 3.64 17.14 13.87
CA LYS A 184 4.85 16.38 13.52
C LYS A 184 4.67 15.53 12.25
N GLN A 185 3.48 14.96 12.03
CA GLN A 185 3.15 14.22 10.81
C GLN A 185 3.11 15.16 9.60
N GLU A 186 2.45 16.31 9.72
CA GLU A 186 2.40 17.33 8.66
C GLU A 186 3.79 17.88 8.31
N GLU A 187 4.65 18.12 9.31
CA GLU A 187 6.04 18.51 9.10
C GLU A 187 6.85 17.43 8.40
N LYS A 188 6.67 16.16 8.78
CA LYS A 188 7.30 15.02 8.10
C LYS A 188 6.85 14.92 6.64
N ILE A 189 5.55 15.12 6.37
CA ILE A 189 5.01 15.14 5.01
C ILE A 189 5.62 16.29 4.22
N LYS A 190 5.57 17.53 4.74
CA LYS A 190 6.18 18.70 4.07
C LYS A 190 7.67 18.53 3.82
N LEU A 191 8.41 17.98 4.80
CA LEU A 191 9.84 17.72 4.65
C LEU A 191 10.09 16.67 3.57
N HIS A 192 9.32 15.57 3.58
CA HIS A 192 9.39 14.56 2.53
C HIS A 192 9.08 15.17 1.16
N GLU A 193 8.00 15.95 1.06
CA GLU A 193 7.59 16.64 -0.14
C GLU A 193 8.62 17.64 -0.69
N SER A 194 9.36 18.31 0.19
CA SER A 194 10.43 19.25 -0.15
C SER A 194 11.71 18.56 -0.61
N ARG A 195 11.91 17.29 -0.23
CA ARG A 195 13.04 16.46 -0.64
C ARG A 195 12.81 15.76 -1.97
N LEU A 196 11.55 15.62 -2.38
CA LEU A 196 11.22 15.08 -3.69
C LEU A 196 11.77 16.05 -4.76
N PRO A 197 12.54 15.55 -5.75
CA PRO A 197 12.99 16.39 -6.84
C PRO A 197 11.78 17.01 -7.55
N PRO A 198 11.95 18.19 -8.17
CA PRO A 198 10.88 18.75 -8.99
C PRO A 198 10.47 17.72 -10.05
N PRO A 199 9.16 17.60 -10.34
CA PRO A 199 8.70 16.67 -11.36
C PRO A 199 9.38 17.01 -12.69
N PHE A 200 9.77 15.99 -13.44
CA PHE A 200 10.48 16.22 -14.69
C PHE A 200 9.54 16.92 -15.67
N MET A 201 8.32 16.42 -15.85
CA MET A 201 7.26 17.17 -16.53
C MET A 201 6.58 18.13 -15.56
N ARG A 202 6.34 19.37 -16.01
CA ARG A 202 5.41 20.25 -15.29
C ARG A 202 4.00 19.69 -15.49
N PRO A 203 3.12 19.74 -14.48
CA PRO A 203 1.71 19.38 -14.68
C PRO A 203 1.16 20.21 -15.83
N ALA A 204 0.75 19.54 -16.90
CA ALA A 204 0.19 20.21 -18.06
C ALA A 204 -1.06 20.99 -17.62
N SER A 205 -1.22 22.21 -18.11
CA SER A 205 -2.42 23.00 -17.89
C SER A 205 -3.60 22.37 -18.65
N ASN A 206 -4.30 21.41 -18.04
CA ASN A 206 -5.58 20.85 -18.50
C ASN A 206 -5.73 20.50 -20.00
N THR A 207 -4.64 20.23 -20.73
CA THR A 207 -4.75 19.79 -22.12
C THR A 207 -5.13 18.31 -22.13
N GLU A 208 -6.42 18.04 -22.36
CA GLU A 208 -6.98 16.71 -22.66
C GLU A 208 -6.41 16.12 -23.96
N ASN A 209 -5.57 16.87 -24.70
CA ASN A 209 -4.96 16.42 -25.95
C ASN A 209 -3.72 15.54 -25.70
N PHE A 210 -3.93 14.24 -25.74
CA PHE A 210 -2.94 13.20 -25.52
C PHE A 210 -1.69 13.30 -26.40
N MET A 211 -1.87 13.54 -27.70
CA MET A 211 -0.76 13.63 -28.66
C MET A 211 0.13 14.84 -28.39
N GLU A 212 -0.45 15.91 -27.84
CA GLU A 212 0.27 17.11 -27.45
C GLU A 212 1.15 16.85 -26.23
N ASN A 213 0.61 16.19 -25.20
CA ASN A 213 1.34 15.79 -24.00
C ASN A 213 2.54 14.87 -24.34
N TRP A 214 2.34 13.90 -25.24
CA TRP A 214 3.42 13.02 -25.73
C TRP A 214 4.51 13.81 -26.47
N SER A 215 4.09 14.70 -27.38
CA SER A 215 5.03 15.56 -28.12
C SER A 215 5.82 16.47 -27.19
N GLN A 216 5.20 16.96 -26.11
CA GLN A 216 5.88 17.77 -25.09
C GLN A 216 6.92 16.94 -24.32
N LEU A 217 6.60 15.70 -23.92
CA LEU A 217 7.58 14.83 -23.25
C LEU A 217 8.76 14.52 -24.17
N VAL A 218 8.51 14.13 -25.43
CA VAL A 218 9.58 13.88 -26.42
C VAL A 218 10.48 15.11 -26.55
N LYS A 219 9.90 16.29 -26.82
CA LYS A 219 10.66 17.54 -26.95
C LYS A 219 11.46 17.87 -25.70
N LYS A 220 10.89 17.61 -24.52
CA LYS A 220 11.59 17.85 -23.26
C LYS A 220 12.79 16.91 -23.10
N VAL A 221 12.62 15.63 -23.39
CA VAL A 221 13.72 14.65 -23.38
C VAL A 221 14.80 15.05 -24.38
N GLU A 222 14.42 15.46 -25.59
CA GLU A 222 15.35 15.95 -26.62
C GLU A 222 16.15 17.17 -26.17
N ASN A 223 15.49 18.13 -25.50
CA ASN A 223 16.12 19.37 -25.06
C ASN A 223 17.00 19.20 -23.82
N GLU A 224 16.59 18.36 -22.85
CA GLU A 224 17.25 18.28 -21.55
C GLU A 224 18.19 17.07 -21.42
N LEU A 225 17.94 15.98 -22.14
CA LEU A 225 18.63 14.70 -21.93
C LEU A 225 19.43 14.24 -23.16
N GLY A 226 18.88 14.38 -24.37
CA GLY A 226 19.54 14.02 -25.62
C GLY A 226 18.60 13.42 -26.66
N THR A 227 19.14 12.92 -27.78
CA THR A 227 18.34 12.47 -28.93
C THR A 227 17.40 11.32 -28.59
N VAL A 228 16.10 11.47 -28.85
CA VAL A 228 15.13 10.38 -28.68
C VAL A 228 15.28 9.36 -29.81
N LEU A 229 15.49 8.10 -29.45
CA LEU A 229 15.61 6.98 -30.39
C LEU A 229 14.27 6.29 -30.65
N LEU A 230 13.45 6.20 -29.61
CA LEU A 230 12.11 5.62 -29.62
C LEU A 230 11.24 6.35 -28.57
N ALA A 231 10.01 6.65 -28.93
CA ALA A 231 8.95 6.94 -27.98
C ALA A 231 7.68 6.20 -28.40
N CYS A 232 7.05 5.49 -27.46
CA CYS A 232 5.88 4.66 -27.74
C CYS A 232 4.94 4.59 -26.53
N PRO A 233 3.65 4.24 -26.74
CA PRO A 233 2.75 3.89 -25.65
C PRO A 233 3.25 2.64 -24.92
N PHE A 234 2.86 2.57 -23.66
CA PHE A 234 3.16 1.50 -22.74
C PHE A 234 1.86 1.00 -22.07
N GLY A 235 1.95 -0.05 -21.26
CA GLY A 235 0.79 -0.58 -20.53
C GLY A 235 -0.37 -1.03 -21.43
N SER A 236 -1.60 -0.74 -21.02
CA SER A 236 -2.81 -1.23 -21.70
C SER A 236 -2.93 -0.79 -23.18
N GLN A 237 -2.44 0.41 -23.51
CA GLN A 237 -2.47 0.96 -24.87
C GLN A 237 -1.63 0.14 -25.86
N ARG A 238 -0.53 -0.47 -25.39
CA ARG A 238 0.33 -1.34 -26.20
C ARG A 238 -0.42 -2.52 -26.80
N TYR A 239 -1.40 -3.03 -26.07
CA TYR A 239 -2.16 -4.21 -26.45
C TYR A 239 -3.52 -3.85 -27.06
N ASN A 240 -3.77 -2.56 -27.31
CA ASN A 240 -5.10 -2.01 -27.63
C ASN A 240 -6.15 -2.47 -26.59
N LEU A 241 -5.80 -2.52 -25.32
CA LEU A 241 -6.70 -2.87 -24.21
C LEU A 241 -7.15 -1.64 -23.41
N ASP A 242 -6.77 -0.46 -23.88
CA ASP A 242 -7.12 0.79 -23.23
C ASP A 242 -8.61 1.13 -23.36
N THR A 243 -9.10 1.83 -22.35
CA THR A 243 -10.42 2.43 -22.29
C THR A 243 -10.28 3.94 -22.16
N LYS A 244 -11.37 4.70 -22.30
CA LYS A 244 -11.37 6.15 -22.06
C LYS A 244 -10.92 6.56 -20.64
N LYS A 245 -10.86 5.61 -19.71
CA LYS A 245 -10.42 5.81 -18.32
C LYS A 245 -9.04 5.21 -18.04
N SER A 246 -8.43 4.54 -19.01
CA SER A 246 -7.11 3.96 -18.82
C SER A 246 -6.08 5.05 -18.59
N ASP A 247 -5.15 4.75 -17.71
CA ASP A 247 -3.93 5.52 -17.52
C ASP A 247 -3.11 5.57 -18.80
N MET A 248 -2.21 6.56 -18.83
CA MET A 248 -1.38 6.85 -19.97
C MET A 248 0.06 6.54 -19.60
N ASP A 249 0.52 5.36 -19.99
CA ASP A 249 1.91 4.98 -19.83
C ASP A 249 2.69 5.32 -21.10
N MET A 250 3.81 6.02 -20.95
CA MET A 250 4.71 6.32 -22.06
C MET A 250 6.11 5.75 -21.80
N PHE A 251 6.70 5.16 -22.84
CA PHE A 251 8.05 4.62 -22.76
C PHE A 251 8.94 5.31 -23.78
N VAL A 252 10.05 5.86 -23.31
CA VAL A 252 10.99 6.64 -24.12
C VAL A 252 12.39 6.07 -23.98
N ILE A 253 13.09 5.95 -25.09
CA ILE A 253 14.50 5.60 -25.15
C ILE A 253 15.22 6.79 -25.74
N TYR A 254 16.21 7.32 -25.02
CA TYR A 254 17.01 8.44 -25.49
C TYR A 254 18.50 8.08 -25.47
N GLN A 255 19.25 8.75 -26.33
CA GLN A 255 20.69 8.71 -26.38
C GLN A 255 21.22 10.00 -25.75
N ALA A 256 21.89 9.90 -24.61
CA ALA A 256 22.60 11.04 -24.04
C ALA A 256 23.79 11.47 -24.90
N ASP A 257 24.05 12.78 -24.93
CA ASP A 257 25.22 13.35 -25.60
C ASP A 257 26.52 12.76 -25.06
N THR A 258 27.46 12.42 -25.95
CA THR A 258 28.73 11.83 -25.50
C THR A 258 29.53 12.77 -24.60
N LYS A 259 29.42 14.09 -24.79
CA LYS A 259 30.04 15.09 -23.92
C LYS A 259 29.47 15.06 -22.49
N SER A 260 28.17 14.82 -22.31
CA SER A 260 27.56 14.76 -20.97
C SER A 260 27.92 13.46 -20.25
N LEU A 261 28.10 12.36 -20.99
CA LEU A 261 28.55 11.08 -20.43
C LEU A 261 30.01 11.09 -19.96
N LEU A 262 30.87 11.77 -20.70
CA LEU A 262 32.30 11.90 -20.37
C LEU A 262 32.59 13.09 -19.45
N GLY A 263 31.61 13.98 -19.23
CA GLY A 263 31.75 15.18 -18.42
C GLY A 263 31.88 14.88 -16.92
N PHE A 264 32.60 15.73 -16.21
CA PHE A 264 32.80 15.62 -14.76
C PHE A 264 31.65 16.21 -13.93
N ASP A 265 30.84 17.09 -14.52
CA ASP A 265 29.91 17.92 -13.74
C ASP A 265 28.60 17.21 -13.41
N LYS A 266 28.00 16.48 -14.36
CA LYS A 266 26.75 15.74 -14.14
C LYS A 266 26.56 14.63 -15.17
N GLN A 267 26.56 13.38 -14.71
CA GLN A 267 26.19 12.25 -15.56
C GLN A 267 24.69 12.29 -15.89
N PRO A 268 24.31 11.95 -17.14
CA PRO A 268 22.92 11.89 -17.53
C PRO A 268 22.19 10.78 -16.76
N PRO A 269 20.91 10.99 -16.40
CA PRO A 269 20.14 10.00 -15.65
C PRO A 269 19.90 8.75 -16.50
N GLN A 270 20.32 7.58 -16.01
CA GLN A 270 20.10 6.31 -16.73
C GLN A 270 18.62 5.92 -16.85
N THR A 271 17.80 6.35 -15.89
CA THR A 271 16.35 6.15 -15.89
C THR A 271 15.68 7.35 -15.25
N VAL A 272 14.63 7.86 -15.90
CA VAL A 272 13.71 8.85 -15.35
C VAL A 272 12.33 8.21 -15.30
N LYS A 273 11.67 8.29 -14.16
CA LYS A 273 10.29 7.84 -13.99
C LYS A 273 9.42 9.03 -13.62
N SER A 274 8.17 8.97 -14.05
CA SER A 274 7.09 9.79 -13.51
C SER A 274 7.08 9.71 -11.98
N SER A 275 6.80 10.85 -11.36
CA SER A 275 6.43 10.93 -9.96
C SER A 275 4.91 10.83 -9.82
N GLU A 276 4.42 10.42 -8.65
CA GLU A 276 2.98 10.37 -8.34
C GLU A 276 2.27 11.74 -8.47
N ARG A 277 3.04 12.83 -8.58
CA ARG A 277 2.55 14.20 -8.77
C ARG A 277 2.30 14.55 -10.23
N GLU A 278 2.78 13.74 -11.15
CA GLU A 278 2.64 13.96 -12.58
C GLU A 278 1.39 13.27 -13.09
N ALA A 279 0.66 13.94 -13.97
CA ALA A 279 -0.57 13.39 -14.56
C ALA A 279 -0.29 12.28 -15.59
N LEU A 280 0.95 12.18 -16.08
CA LEU A 280 1.38 11.21 -17.07
C LEU A 280 2.29 10.20 -16.40
N ASP A 281 1.99 8.91 -16.59
CA ASP A 281 2.93 7.86 -16.22
C ASP A 281 3.93 7.66 -17.37
N TYR A 282 5.22 7.72 -17.07
CA TYR A 282 6.23 7.50 -18.09
C TYR A 282 7.51 6.95 -17.53
N THR A 283 8.22 6.22 -18.38
CA THR A 283 9.58 5.75 -18.12
C THR A 283 10.48 6.14 -19.28
N VAL A 284 11.56 6.86 -18.98
CA VAL A 284 12.59 7.25 -19.93
C VAL A 284 13.87 6.51 -19.59
N HIS A 285 14.41 5.76 -20.55
CA HIS A 285 15.70 5.08 -20.40
C HIS A 285 16.75 5.68 -21.30
N GLU A 286 17.93 5.86 -20.73
CA GLU A 286 19.14 6.08 -21.52
C GLU A 286 19.49 4.80 -22.30
N VAL A 287 19.95 4.91 -23.54
CA VAL A 287 20.12 3.78 -24.47
C VAL A 287 21.02 2.68 -23.92
N TYR A 288 22.05 3.00 -23.14
CA TYR A 288 22.90 2.01 -22.49
C TYR A 288 22.11 1.20 -21.45
N ARG A 289 21.32 1.90 -20.62
CA ARG A 289 20.47 1.25 -19.61
C ARG A 289 19.40 0.37 -20.26
N TYR A 290 18.75 0.88 -21.31
CA TYR A 290 17.81 0.10 -22.11
C TYR A 290 18.48 -1.16 -22.68
N GLY A 291 19.69 -1.03 -23.26
CA GLY A 291 20.44 -2.16 -23.77
C GLY A 291 20.78 -3.22 -22.72
N GLN A 292 21.16 -2.79 -21.51
CA GLN A 292 21.39 -3.72 -20.38
C GLN A 292 20.11 -4.48 -20.00
N LEU A 293 18.98 -3.77 -19.87
CA LEU A 293 17.69 -4.37 -19.54
C LEU A 293 17.23 -5.34 -20.63
N LEU A 294 17.44 -4.98 -21.88
CA LEU A 294 17.11 -5.79 -23.05
C LEU A 294 17.94 -7.08 -23.10
N LEU A 295 19.25 -7.02 -22.83
CA LEU A 295 20.13 -8.19 -22.72
C LEU A 295 19.76 -9.08 -21.52
N ALA A 296 19.33 -8.48 -20.42
CA ALA A 296 18.82 -9.18 -19.26
C ALA A 296 17.42 -9.77 -19.48
N GLY A 297 16.81 -9.58 -20.66
CA GLY A 297 15.49 -10.08 -21.00
C GLY A 297 14.34 -9.40 -20.27
N ASP A 298 14.48 -8.14 -19.84
CA ASP A 298 13.34 -7.39 -19.28
C ASP A 298 12.19 -7.30 -20.29
N HIS A 299 11.06 -7.93 -19.98
CA HIS A 299 9.92 -8.10 -20.90
C HIS A 299 9.45 -6.77 -21.48
N ARG A 300 9.42 -5.71 -20.66
CA ARG A 300 8.97 -4.37 -21.06
C ARG A 300 9.82 -3.78 -22.16
N CYS A 301 11.13 -4.02 -22.10
CA CYS A 301 12.11 -3.58 -23.09
C CYS A 301 12.09 -4.45 -24.34
N VAL A 302 11.94 -5.78 -24.19
CA VAL A 302 11.86 -6.72 -25.32
C VAL A 302 10.63 -6.44 -26.18
N GLU A 303 9.49 -6.26 -25.55
CA GLU A 303 8.22 -5.95 -26.23
C GLU A 303 8.29 -4.70 -27.10
N THR A 304 9.13 -3.71 -26.75
CA THR A 304 9.25 -2.49 -27.57
C THR A 304 9.82 -2.79 -28.96
N LEU A 305 10.48 -3.94 -29.16
CA LEU A 305 11.00 -4.39 -30.46
C LEU A 305 9.95 -5.01 -31.38
N PHE A 306 8.76 -5.31 -30.84
CA PHE A 306 7.68 -6.01 -31.56
C PHE A 306 6.43 -5.16 -31.77
N LEU A 307 6.51 -3.87 -31.45
CA LEU A 307 5.42 -2.92 -31.67
C LEU A 307 5.20 -2.66 -33.17
N GLN A 308 3.95 -2.35 -33.51
CA GLN A 308 3.60 -1.90 -34.86
C GLN A 308 4.12 -0.49 -35.10
N GLU A 309 4.58 -0.20 -36.31
CA GLU A 309 5.14 1.12 -36.65
C GLU A 309 4.15 2.26 -36.44
N SER A 310 2.85 2.00 -36.61
CA SER A 310 1.78 2.98 -36.36
C SER A 310 1.62 3.37 -34.89
N SER A 311 2.18 2.61 -33.96
CA SER A 311 2.12 2.90 -32.52
C SER A 311 3.26 3.82 -32.06
N TYR A 312 4.25 4.12 -32.91
CA TYR A 312 5.38 4.95 -32.51
C TYR A 312 5.00 6.45 -32.51
N VAL A 313 5.42 7.14 -31.45
CA VAL A 313 5.34 8.59 -31.30
C VAL A 313 6.58 9.25 -31.90
N ALA A 314 7.74 8.66 -31.64
CA ALA A 314 9.02 9.06 -32.22
C ALA A 314 9.84 7.81 -32.52
N PHE A 315 10.58 7.82 -33.63
CA PHE A 315 11.28 6.64 -34.13
C PHE A 315 12.48 7.01 -34.99
N SER A 316 13.67 6.58 -34.59
CA SER A 316 14.93 6.89 -35.28
C SER A 316 15.37 5.76 -36.22
N ASP A 317 16.12 6.10 -37.28
CA ASP A 317 16.70 5.10 -38.18
C ASP A 317 17.71 4.19 -37.49
N THR A 318 18.42 4.68 -36.46
CA THR A 318 19.36 3.85 -35.72
C THR A 318 18.65 2.79 -34.88
N PHE A 319 17.43 3.07 -34.42
CA PHE A 319 16.61 2.08 -33.73
C PHE A 319 16.06 1.01 -34.69
N LYS A 320 15.80 1.34 -35.97
CA LYS A 320 15.45 0.33 -37.00
C LYS A 320 16.50 -0.77 -37.12
N GLN A 321 17.78 -0.45 -36.96
CA GLN A 321 18.86 -1.44 -37.00
C GLN A 321 18.74 -2.46 -35.86
N LEU A 322 18.31 -2.02 -34.68
CA LEU A 322 18.02 -2.91 -33.55
C LEU A 322 16.84 -3.84 -33.87
N LEU A 323 15.79 -3.33 -34.51
CA LEU A 323 14.62 -4.13 -34.91
C LEU A 323 14.97 -5.26 -35.90
N LEU A 324 15.92 -5.04 -36.81
CA LEU A 324 16.37 -6.08 -37.75
C LEU A 324 16.96 -7.30 -37.01
N LYS A 325 17.44 -7.11 -35.78
CA LYS A 325 18.02 -8.13 -34.92
C LYS A 325 17.12 -8.55 -33.76
N ARG A 326 15.84 -8.13 -33.73
CA ARG A 326 14.90 -8.40 -32.62
C ARG A 326 14.76 -9.87 -32.24
N HIS A 327 14.88 -10.77 -33.22
CA HIS A 327 14.79 -12.21 -33.01
C HIS A 327 15.90 -12.75 -32.08
N LEU A 328 17.06 -12.09 -32.02
CA LEU A 328 18.15 -12.48 -31.12
C LEU A 328 17.83 -12.20 -29.65
N PHE A 329 16.90 -11.28 -29.37
CA PHE A 329 16.52 -10.94 -28.00
C PHE A 329 15.46 -11.88 -27.42
N LEU A 330 14.87 -12.77 -28.22
CA LEU A 330 13.99 -13.84 -27.74
C LEU A 330 14.84 -15.02 -27.24
N ASN A 331 15.48 -14.82 -26.08
CA ASN A 331 16.37 -15.79 -25.45
C ASN A 331 15.81 -16.29 -24.12
N ARG A 332 16.48 -17.28 -23.52
CA ARG A 332 16.05 -17.91 -22.27
C ARG A 332 15.79 -16.91 -21.13
N ASN A 333 16.57 -15.84 -21.01
CA ASN A 333 16.39 -14.83 -19.95
C ASN A 333 15.03 -14.11 -20.04
N VAL A 334 14.44 -14.05 -21.24
CA VAL A 334 13.11 -13.48 -21.49
C VAL A 334 12.03 -14.44 -21.01
N VAL A 335 12.22 -15.74 -21.24
CA VAL A 335 11.27 -16.80 -20.89
C VAL A 335 11.26 -17.10 -19.39
N ASP A 336 12.44 -17.08 -18.77
CA ASP A 336 12.59 -17.38 -17.33
C ASP A 336 12.03 -16.26 -16.42
N LYS A 337 11.67 -15.10 -16.97
CA LYS A 337 10.98 -14.04 -16.23
C LYS A 337 9.47 -14.26 -16.33
N GLU A 338 8.82 -14.44 -15.18
CA GLU A 338 7.43 -14.91 -15.01
C GLU A 338 6.31 -14.07 -15.69
N ASP A 339 6.63 -12.96 -16.37
CA ASP A 339 5.68 -11.95 -16.85
C ASP A 339 5.73 -11.68 -18.36
N LEU A 340 6.08 -12.66 -19.20
CA LEU A 340 6.11 -12.41 -20.65
C LEU A 340 4.69 -12.30 -21.26
N GLN A 341 4.24 -11.08 -21.57
CA GLN A 341 2.99 -10.83 -22.28
C GLN A 341 3.22 -10.75 -23.79
N VAL A 342 3.11 -11.89 -24.46
CA VAL A 342 3.50 -12.05 -25.87
C VAL A 342 2.58 -11.29 -26.84
N PHE A 343 3.19 -10.55 -27.77
CA PHE A 343 2.53 -9.91 -28.91
C PHE A 343 1.98 -10.96 -29.90
N ARG A 344 0.73 -10.82 -30.34
CA ARG A 344 0.01 -11.84 -31.13
C ARG A 344 -0.23 -11.40 -32.58
N LEU A 345 0.06 -12.28 -33.54
CA LEU A 345 -0.24 -12.08 -34.97
C LEU A 345 -1.74 -11.79 -35.18
N ASN A 346 -2.08 -11.00 -36.20
CA ASN A 346 -3.46 -10.53 -36.46
C ASN A 346 -4.49 -11.68 -36.53
N ASP A 347 -4.09 -12.86 -37.03
CA ASP A 347 -4.99 -14.00 -37.26
C ASP A 347 -4.81 -15.15 -36.26
N SER A 348 -4.00 -14.96 -35.21
CA SER A 348 -3.73 -16.02 -34.23
C SER A 348 -5.00 -16.38 -33.43
N PRO A 349 -5.25 -17.68 -33.16
CA PRO A 349 -6.33 -18.12 -32.28
C PRO A 349 -6.36 -17.35 -30.94
N GLU A 350 -5.18 -17.08 -30.41
CA GLU A 350 -4.94 -16.38 -29.17
C GLU A 350 -5.38 -14.89 -29.26
N ARG A 351 -5.15 -14.21 -30.39
CA ARG A 351 -5.66 -12.84 -30.60
C ARG A 351 -7.17 -12.83 -30.80
N ASN A 352 -7.70 -13.79 -31.56
CA ASN A 352 -9.14 -13.91 -31.78
C ASN A 352 -9.88 -14.10 -30.45
N LEU A 353 -9.32 -14.89 -29.54
CA LEU A 353 -9.79 -15.06 -28.17
C LEU A 353 -9.75 -13.74 -27.36
N LEU A 354 -8.65 -12.98 -27.43
CA LEU A 354 -8.55 -11.67 -26.77
C LEU A 354 -9.56 -10.66 -27.33
N MET A 355 -9.75 -10.64 -28.64
CA MET A 355 -10.69 -9.75 -29.31
C MET A 355 -12.15 -10.12 -29.02
N SER A 356 -12.48 -11.42 -28.90
CA SER A 356 -13.82 -11.87 -28.48
C SER A 356 -14.11 -11.57 -27.01
N LEU A 357 -13.09 -11.64 -26.14
CA LEU A 357 -13.21 -11.16 -24.76
C LEU A 357 -13.49 -9.65 -24.71
N LYS A 358 -12.88 -8.87 -25.62
CA LYS A 358 -13.01 -7.40 -25.69
C LYS A 358 -14.34 -6.94 -26.29
N SER A 359 -14.86 -7.60 -27.32
CA SER A 359 -16.11 -7.20 -27.99
C SER A 359 -17.35 -7.44 -27.12
N MET A 360 -17.22 -8.18 -26.01
CA MET A 360 -18.33 -8.73 -25.21
C MET A 360 -19.31 -9.62 -26.01
N GLU A 361 -19.04 -9.86 -27.29
CA GLU A 361 -19.78 -10.77 -28.14
C GLU A 361 -19.10 -12.14 -28.06
N ASN A 362 -19.78 -13.11 -27.48
CA ASN A 362 -19.28 -14.48 -27.29
C ASN A 362 -18.04 -14.57 -26.38
N ILE A 363 -18.13 -13.99 -25.19
CA ILE A 363 -17.13 -14.19 -24.12
C ILE A 363 -17.02 -15.70 -23.84
N PRO A 364 -15.89 -16.34 -24.15
CA PRO A 364 -15.70 -17.74 -23.80
C PRO A 364 -15.80 -17.91 -22.28
N PRO A 365 -16.28 -19.07 -21.78
CA PRO A 365 -16.29 -19.34 -20.36
C PRO A 365 -14.93 -19.06 -19.73
N ILE A 366 -14.90 -18.48 -18.53
CA ILE A 366 -13.64 -18.16 -17.82
C ILE A 366 -12.70 -19.37 -17.74
N GLN A 367 -13.28 -20.58 -17.63
CA GLN A 367 -12.54 -21.83 -17.63
C GLN A 367 -11.75 -22.04 -18.93
N PHE A 368 -12.33 -21.74 -20.09
CA PHE A 368 -11.64 -21.86 -21.38
C PHE A 368 -10.42 -20.93 -21.45
N VAL A 369 -10.55 -19.70 -20.93
CA VAL A 369 -9.44 -18.74 -20.87
C VAL A 369 -8.33 -19.26 -19.95
N LEU A 370 -8.69 -19.81 -18.79
CA LEU A 370 -7.72 -20.41 -17.86
C LEU A 370 -7.04 -21.65 -18.45
N ASP A 371 -7.78 -22.50 -19.13
CA ASP A 371 -7.25 -23.70 -19.80
C ASP A 371 -6.25 -23.31 -20.89
N GLU A 372 -6.56 -22.27 -21.67
CA GLU A 372 -5.66 -21.76 -22.70
C GLU A 372 -4.41 -21.10 -22.11
N ILE A 373 -4.54 -20.35 -21.01
CA ILE A 373 -3.38 -19.82 -20.27
C ILE A 373 -2.49 -20.97 -19.78
N ASN A 374 -3.07 -22.02 -19.20
CA ASN A 374 -2.33 -23.17 -18.71
C ASN A 374 -1.66 -23.95 -19.85
N ARG A 375 -2.34 -24.11 -20.99
CA ARG A 375 -1.77 -24.71 -22.20
C ARG A 375 -0.53 -23.95 -22.66
N LEU A 376 -0.61 -22.61 -22.72
CA LEU A 376 0.51 -21.76 -23.12
C LEU A 376 1.66 -21.82 -22.11
N LYS A 377 1.37 -21.81 -20.81
CA LYS A 377 2.38 -21.99 -19.76
C LYS A 377 3.11 -23.32 -19.89
N ASN A 378 2.37 -24.42 -20.03
CA ASN A 378 2.95 -25.75 -20.21
C ASN A 378 3.81 -25.82 -21.47
N TYR A 379 3.34 -25.26 -22.58
CA TYR A 379 4.14 -25.20 -23.82
C TYR A 379 5.45 -24.43 -23.61
N ILE A 380 5.40 -23.29 -22.93
CA ILE A 380 6.61 -22.51 -22.60
C ILE A 380 7.55 -23.34 -21.71
N ASP A 381 7.03 -23.97 -20.66
CA ASP A 381 7.82 -24.78 -19.73
C ASP A 381 8.46 -26.01 -20.39
N GLU A 382 7.76 -26.66 -21.32
CA GLU A 382 8.28 -27.81 -22.08
C GLU A 382 9.37 -27.42 -23.07
N ASN A 383 9.34 -26.20 -23.60
CA ASN A 383 10.23 -25.76 -24.69
C ASN A 383 11.30 -24.75 -24.24
N LYS A 384 11.28 -24.26 -22.99
CA LYS A 384 12.20 -23.20 -22.52
C LYS A 384 13.66 -23.62 -22.52
N ASP A 385 13.95 -24.91 -22.30
CA ASP A 385 15.33 -25.42 -22.33
C ASP A 385 15.91 -25.47 -23.77
N ASP A 386 15.04 -25.48 -24.79
CA ASP A 386 15.43 -25.41 -26.20
C ASP A 386 15.62 -23.95 -26.67
N VAL A 387 15.24 -22.96 -25.86
CA VAL A 387 15.46 -21.55 -26.16
C VAL A 387 16.92 -21.20 -25.91
N PRO A 388 17.66 -20.69 -26.91
CA PRO A 388 19.07 -20.38 -26.76
C PRO A 388 19.29 -19.31 -25.67
N GLU A 389 20.39 -19.44 -24.94
CA GLU A 389 20.89 -18.35 -24.09
C GLU A 389 21.24 -17.10 -24.93
N ALA A 390 21.39 -15.96 -24.27
CA ALA A 390 21.86 -14.75 -24.93
C ALA A 390 23.22 -15.00 -25.60
N SER A 391 23.24 -15.07 -26.93
CA SER A 391 24.42 -15.43 -27.69
C SER A 391 25.53 -14.39 -27.53
N GLU A 392 26.79 -14.81 -27.62
CA GLU A 392 27.92 -13.86 -27.68
C GLU A 392 27.79 -12.91 -28.87
N GLU A 393 27.18 -13.36 -29.98
CA GLU A 393 26.81 -12.52 -31.12
C GLU A 393 25.91 -11.35 -30.69
N LEU A 394 24.89 -11.60 -29.87
CA LEU A 394 23.98 -10.55 -29.38
C LEU A 394 24.71 -9.52 -28.53
N LYS A 395 25.59 -9.96 -27.63
CA LYS A 395 26.39 -9.07 -26.77
C LYS A 395 27.33 -8.20 -27.61
N LEU A 396 28.01 -8.81 -28.58
CA LEU A 396 28.90 -8.10 -29.51
C LEU A 396 28.14 -7.07 -30.33
N PHE A 397 26.99 -7.45 -30.89
CA PHE A 397 26.13 -6.54 -31.63
C PHE A 397 25.65 -5.36 -30.76
N MET A 398 25.18 -5.61 -29.54
CA MET A 398 24.73 -4.54 -28.65
C MET A 398 25.84 -3.57 -28.29
N ASN A 399 27.04 -4.08 -28.02
CA ASN A 399 28.21 -3.24 -27.76
C ASN A 399 28.56 -2.38 -28.97
N ASP A 400 28.62 -2.97 -30.18
CA ASP A 400 28.93 -2.23 -31.41
C ASP A 400 27.87 -1.18 -31.76
N TRP A 401 26.59 -1.51 -31.58
CA TRP A 401 25.47 -0.60 -31.80
C TRP A 401 25.54 0.61 -30.86
N ILE A 402 25.75 0.39 -29.56
CA ILE A 402 25.90 1.47 -28.57
C ILE A 402 27.14 2.32 -28.90
N LEU A 403 28.28 1.70 -29.22
CA LEU A 403 29.50 2.43 -29.59
C LEU A 403 29.30 3.29 -30.83
N THR A 404 28.58 2.78 -31.84
CA THR A 404 28.25 3.53 -33.05
C THR A 404 27.38 4.74 -32.76
N LEU A 405 26.37 4.59 -31.89
CA LEU A 405 25.56 5.71 -31.41
C LEU A 405 26.45 6.78 -30.77
N ARG A 406 27.32 6.41 -29.82
CA ARG A 406 28.21 7.39 -29.15
C ARG A 406 29.11 8.13 -30.13
N LYS A 407 29.76 7.42 -31.07
CA LYS A 407 30.64 8.04 -32.07
C LYS A 407 29.93 9.14 -32.87
N LYS A 408 28.66 8.95 -33.25
CA LYS A 408 27.88 9.96 -34.01
C LYS A 408 27.65 11.26 -33.25
N THR A 409 27.63 11.23 -31.92
CA THR A 409 27.37 12.41 -31.06
C THR A 409 28.65 13.04 -30.51
N PHE A 410 29.80 12.44 -30.79
CA PHE A 410 31.10 12.99 -30.40
C PHE A 410 31.63 14.01 -31.42
N ILE A 411 31.34 13.77 -32.70
CA ILE A 411 31.61 14.66 -33.83
C ILE A 411 30.55 15.77 -33.82
#